data_AF-A0A377PD76-F1
#
_entry.id   AF-A0A377PD76-F1
#
_cell.length_a   1.000
_cell.length_b   1.000
_cell.length_c   1.000
_cell.angle_alpha   90.00
_cell.angle_beta   90.00
_cell.angle_gamma   90.00
#
_symmetry.space_group_name_H-M   'P 1'
#
loop_
_entity.id
_entity.type
_entity.pdbx_description
1 polymer ?
#
loop_
_entity_poly.entity_id
_entity_poly.type
_entity_poly.pdbx_seq_one_letter_code
_entity_poly.pdbx_strand_id
1 'polypeptide(L)' 'MSGGESVFTAKGHYNWNTGYGGGELGWSYPMTKTLRFYTQLYSGYGESMIDYNFNQTRFGVGIMLNDFM' A
#
# COMPACT_ATOMS: atom_id res chain seq x y z
N MET A 1 -25.67 -7.44 -10.09
CA MET A 1 -25.22 -6.47 -9.06
C MET A 1 -23.82 -6.00 -9.46
N SER A 2 -23.71 -4.84 -10.11
CA SER A 2 -22.43 -4.30 -10.58
C SER A 2 -21.76 -3.51 -9.45
N GLY A 3 -21.36 -4.20 -8.39
CA GLY A 3 -20.49 -3.62 -7.37
C GLY A 3 -19.10 -3.47 -7.99
N GLY A 4 -18.58 -2.26 -8.08
CA GLY A 4 -17.22 -2.06 -8.55
C GLY A 4 -16.25 -2.90 -7.70
N GLU A 5 -15.39 -3.68 -8.35
CA GLU A 5 -14.58 -4.67 -7.65
C GLU A 5 -13.58 -3.97 -6.72
N SER A 6 -13.65 -4.29 -5.42
CA SER A 6 -12.62 -3.93 -4.47
C SER A 6 -11.37 -4.72 -4.76
N VAL A 7 -10.24 -4.03 -4.95
CA VAL A 7 -8.95 -4.67 -5.20
C VAL A 7 -8.12 -4.57 -3.95
N PHE A 8 -7.73 -5.72 -3.41
CA PHE A 8 -6.77 -5.85 -2.34
C PHE A 8 -5.42 -6.23 -2.91
N THR A 9 -4.36 -5.62 -2.40
CA THR A 9 -2.98 -5.87 -2.81
C THR A 9 -2.16 -6.07 -1.55
N ALA A 10 -1.41 -7.17 -1.50
CA ALA A 10 -0.43 -7.38 -0.45
C ALA A 10 0.92 -7.60 -1.14
N LYS A 11 1.92 -6.80 -0.76
CA LYS A 11 3.30 -6.93 -1.25
C LYS A 11 4.19 -6.99 -0.03
N GLY A 12 5.14 -7.91 -0.02
CA GLY A 12 6.08 -7.99 1.09
C GLY A 12 7.38 -8.56 0.60
N HIS A 13 8.46 -8.17 1.25
CA HIS A 13 9.78 -8.74 1.07
C HIS A 13 10.32 -9.12 2.44
N TYR A 14 10.97 -10.28 2.51
CA TYR A 14 11.55 -10.79 3.75
C TYR A 14 12.88 -11.45 3.46
N ASN A 15 13.92 -11.03 4.16
CA ASN A 15 15.26 -11.59 4.06
C ASN A 15 15.50 -12.57 5.21
N TRP A 16 15.46 -13.86 4.90
CA TRP A 16 15.60 -14.96 5.87
C TRP A 16 16.98 -15.03 6.53
N ASN A 17 18.03 -14.48 5.91
CA ASN A 17 19.38 -14.50 6.48
C ASN A 17 19.60 -13.41 7.55
N THR A 18 18.91 -12.28 7.43
CA THR A 18 19.11 -11.13 8.32
C THR A 18 17.91 -10.89 9.23
N GLY A 19 16.75 -11.49 8.93
CA GLY A 19 15.51 -11.35 9.69
C GLY A 19 14.73 -10.07 9.40
N TYR A 20 15.23 -9.21 8.49
CA TYR A 20 14.58 -7.95 8.12
C TYR A 20 13.62 -8.14 6.95
N GLY A 21 12.51 -7.42 7.00
CA GLY A 21 11.54 -7.39 5.93
C GLY A 21 10.59 -6.22 6.06
N GLY A 22 9.80 -6.03 5.01
CA GLY A 22 8.78 -5.02 4.96
C GLY A 22 7.57 -5.53 4.20
N GLY A 23 6.40 -5.10 4.65
CA GLY A 23 5.11 -5.42 4.08
C GLY A 23 4.35 -4.15 3.71
N GLU A 24 3.59 -4.24 2.64
CA GLU A 24 2.66 -3.25 2.15
C GLU A 24 1.31 -3.91 1.90
N LEU A 25 0.27 -3.31 2.44
CA LEU A 25 -1.11 -3.65 2.20
C LEU A 25 -1.78 -2.47 1.51
N GLY A 26 -2.37 -2.71 0.36
CA GLY A 26 -3.15 -1.76 -0.40
C GLY A 26 -4.59 -2.24 -0.52
N TRP A 27 -5.54 -1.33 -0.37
CA TRP A 27 -6.94 -1.56 -0.68
C TRP A 27 -7.47 -0.41 -1.54
N SER A 28 -7.99 -0.75 -2.71
CA SER A 28 -8.61 0.21 -3.63
C SER A 28 -10.07 -0.15 -3.89
N TYR A 29 -10.91 0.87 -3.96
CA TYR A 29 -12.33 0.74 -4.28
C TYR A 29 -12.73 1.76 -5.34
N PRO A 30 -13.24 1.34 -6.51
CA PRO A 30 -13.77 2.26 -7.51
C PRO A 30 -15.12 2.83 -7.02
N MET A 31 -15.15 4.13 -6.70
CA MET A 31 -16.38 4.83 -6.33
C MET A 31 -17.15 5.28 -7.58
N THR A 32 -16.42 5.68 -8.63
CA THR A 32 -16.95 6.12 -9.93
C THR A 32 -16.03 5.59 -11.03
N LYS A 33 -16.44 5.68 -12.31
CA LYS A 33 -15.58 5.30 -13.46
C LYS A 33 -14.21 5.98 -13.45
N THR A 34 -14.13 7.17 -12.87
CA THR A 34 -12.98 8.09 -12.89
C THR A 34 -12.33 8.21 -11.51
N LEU A 35 -13.04 7.83 -10.44
CA LEU A 35 -12.63 8.07 -9.06
C LEU A 35 -12.45 6.73 -8.34
N ARG A 36 -11.22 6.46 -7.91
CA ARG A 36 -10.88 5.29 -7.10
C ARG A 36 -10.42 5.76 -5.74
N PHE A 37 -11.09 5.29 -4.69
CA PHE A 37 -10.59 5.43 -3.34
C PHE A 37 -9.44 4.43 -3.15
N TYR A 38 -8.34 4.86 -2.52
CA TYR A 38 -7.20 4.00 -2.25
C TYR A 38 -6.66 4.24 -0.84
N THR A 39 -6.32 3.15 -0.19
CA THR A 39 -5.71 3.13 1.13
C THR A 39 -4.47 2.24 1.05
N GLN A 40 -3.37 2.72 1.62
CA GLN A 40 -2.09 2.02 1.65
C GLN A 40 -1.58 2.01 3.09
N LEU A 41 -1.17 0.85 3.53
CA LEU A 41 -0.60 0.56 4.83
C LEU A 41 0.74 -0.11 4.57
N TYR A 42 1.82 0.65 4.72
CA TYR A 42 3.17 0.11 4.66
C TYR A 42 3.70 -0.06 6.09
N SER A 43 4.34 -1.18 6.38
CA SER A 43 5.00 -1.46 7.64
C SER A 43 6.23 -2.31 7.35
N GLY A 44 7.43 -1.76 7.59
CA GLY A 44 8.65 -2.48 7.25
C GLY A 44 9.92 -1.84 7.78
N TYR A 45 10.97 -2.65 7.72
CA TYR A 45 12.32 -2.28 8.12
C TYR A 45 13.14 -1.93 6.87
N GLY A 46 13.86 -0.80 6.89
CA GLY A 46 14.95 -0.52 5.94
C GLY A 46 14.66 0.41 4.76
N GLU A 47 14.19 1.65 4.99
CA GLU A 47 14.24 2.68 3.94
C GLU A 47 15.65 3.29 3.77
N SER A 48 16.56 3.18 4.75
CA SER A 48 17.95 3.64 4.62
C SER A 48 18.90 3.13 5.72
N MET A 49 20.19 3.04 5.38
CA MET A 49 21.32 2.56 6.22
C MET A 49 21.62 3.44 7.47
N ILE A 50 20.84 4.51 7.69
CA ILE A 50 20.99 5.45 8.82
C ILE A 50 19.93 5.24 9.91
N ASP A 51 18.81 4.58 9.62
CA ASP A 51 17.72 4.38 10.60
C ASP A 51 17.29 2.90 10.66
N TYR A 52 18.18 2.10 11.21
CA TYR A 52 18.00 0.65 11.35
C TYR A 52 16.90 0.26 12.36
N ASN A 53 16.33 1.23 13.08
CA ASN A 53 15.40 1.00 14.19
C ASN A 53 14.07 1.75 14.06
N PHE A 54 13.73 2.27 12.87
CA PHE A 54 12.46 2.94 12.64
C PHE A 54 11.49 2.01 11.92
N ASN A 55 10.60 1.38 12.70
CA ASN A 55 9.44 0.67 12.16
C ASN A 55 8.44 1.70 11.64
N GLN A 56 8.68 2.20 10.43
CA GLN A 56 7.85 3.25 9.85
C GLN A 56 6.57 2.62 9.30
N THR A 57 5.53 2.71 10.11
CA THR A 57 4.18 2.33 9.69
C THR A 57 3.57 3.52 8.97
N ARG A 58 3.62 3.52 7.64
CA ARG A 58 3.07 4.58 6.80
C ARG A 58 1.65 4.23 6.41
N PHE A 59 0.69 4.97 6.96
CA PHE A 59 -0.71 4.92 6.56
C PHE A 59 -1.01 6.08 5.62
N GLY A 60 -1.40 5.76 4.39
CA GLY A 60 -1.83 6.72 3.38
C GLY A 60 -3.27 6.44 2.98
N VAL A 61 -4.10 7.46 2.98
CA VAL A 61 -5.45 7.41 2.44
C VAL A 61 -5.54 8.48 1.36
N GLY A 62 -6.06 8.12 0.19
CA GLY A 62 -6.13 9.02 -0.93
C GLY A 62 -7.26 8.66 -1.89
N ILE A 63 -7.47 9.58 -2.82
CA ILE A 63 -8.32 9.38 -3.98
C ILE A 63 -7.45 9.45 -5.22
N MET A 64 -7.61 8.48 -6.09
CA MET A 64 -6.99 8.45 -7.41
C MET A 64 -8.06 8.88 -8.41
N LEU A 65 -7.84 10.04 -9.02
CA LEU A 65 -8.59 10.50 -10.18
C LEU A 65 -7.85 9.98 -11.42
N ASN A 66 -8.42 9.01 -12.11
CA ASN A 66 -8.02 8.72 -13.48
C ASN A 66 -8.74 9.72 -14.36
N ASP A 67 -8.07 10.82 -14.69
CA ASP A 67 -8.62 11.89 -15.51
C ASP A 67 -9.20 11.34 -16.83
N PHE A 68 -10.32 11.95 -17.21
CA PHE A 68 -11.18 11.57 -18.32
C PHE A 68 -10.42 11.76 -19.65
N MET A 69 -10.09 10.66 -20.35
CA MET A 69 -9.90 10.67 -21.81
C MET A 69 -10.75 9.58 -22.43
#